data_AF-A0A957L9R6-F1
#
_entry.id   AF-A0A957L9R6-F1
#
_cell.length_a   1.000
_cell.length_b   1.000
_cell.length_c   1.000
_cell.angle_alpha   90.00
_cell.angle_beta   90.00
_cell.angle_gamma   90.00
#
_symmetry.space_group_name_H-M   'P 1'
#
loop_
_entity.id
_entity.type
_entity.pdbx_description
1 polymer ?
#
loop_
_entity_poly.entity_id
_entity_poly.type
_entity_poly.pdbx_seq_one_letter_code
_entity_poly.pdbx_strand_id
1 'polypeptide(L)'
;NALNVIPSFFTFALFPIIARQVQNSIEDARRTFRMSAKLLMLVALPLAASVTIMAPLMIQLLGGEAFLPHGYIALQVVIWSIPFGWLNSVTNYVLISLGQERLQTRAFIIGVSFNVVGNLILLPRFSYVGAGLTTIASEIILLLIFNYYLVQKMPHVEWVKLLWRPVAVTAVMIMAMLLLTQLNVWLALIVGLALYPSGLWLLHVFGEEEQRILRSLLPEKIATRLRLA
;
A
#
# COMPACT_ATOMS: atom_id res chain seq x y z
N ASN A 1 1.96 8.01 11.80
CA ASN A 1 3.27 7.34 12.02
C ASN A 1 3.19 5.87 12.43
N ALA A 2 2.24 5.43 13.27
CA ALA A 2 2.16 4.01 13.69
C ALA A 2 1.95 2.99 12.55
N LEU A 3 1.17 3.33 11.51
CA LEU A 3 0.95 2.42 10.37
C LEU A 3 2.20 2.19 9.52
N ASN A 4 3.15 3.13 9.51
CA ASN A 4 4.40 3.02 8.76
C ASN A 4 5.40 2.06 9.41
N VAL A 5 5.07 1.51 10.58
CA VAL A 5 5.87 0.47 11.23
C VAL A 5 5.90 -0.80 10.39
N ILE A 6 4.79 -1.15 9.74
CA ILE A 6 4.67 -2.33 8.87
C ILE A 6 5.64 -2.26 7.69
N PRO A 7 5.58 -1.24 6.79
CA PRO A 7 6.53 -1.16 5.67
C PRO A 7 7.96 -0.98 6.17
N SER A 8 8.21 -0.29 7.29
CA SER A 8 9.55 -0.12 7.83
C SER A 8 10.18 -1.47 8.20
N PHE A 9 9.53 -2.28 9.04
CA PHE A 9 10.07 -3.60 9.42
C PHE A 9 10.16 -4.56 8.24
N PHE A 10 9.12 -4.57 7.41
CA PHE A 10 9.10 -5.41 6.22
C PHE A 10 10.27 -5.07 5.30
N THR A 11 10.54 -3.79 5.10
CA THR A 11 11.62 -3.37 4.20
C THR A 11 13.00 -3.50 4.85
N PHE A 12 13.15 -3.30 6.16
CA PHE A 12 14.40 -3.60 6.86
C PHE A 12 14.80 -5.08 6.76
N ALA A 13 13.84 -5.99 6.82
CA ALA A 13 14.10 -7.43 6.64
C ALA A 13 14.44 -7.79 5.19
N LEU A 14 13.80 -7.14 4.22
CA LEU A 14 13.99 -7.43 2.80
C LEU A 14 15.23 -6.79 2.19
N PHE A 15 15.65 -5.64 2.71
CA PHE A 15 16.78 -4.89 2.18
C PHE A 15 18.07 -5.73 2.03
N PRO A 16 18.57 -6.45 3.06
CA PRO A 16 19.78 -7.25 2.91
C PRO A 16 19.62 -8.40 1.90
N ILE A 17 18.41 -8.96 1.78
CA ILE A 17 18.11 -10.05 0.83
C ILE A 17 18.20 -9.51 -0.61
N ILE A 18 17.52 -8.39 -0.89
CA ILE A 18 17.50 -7.79 -2.23
C ILE A 18 18.89 -7.26 -2.59
N ALA A 19 19.59 -6.60 -1.67
CA ALA A 19 20.96 -6.10 -1.90
C ALA A 19 21.92 -7.23 -2.31
N ARG A 20 21.81 -8.40 -1.66
CA ARG A 20 22.59 -9.59 -2.04
C ARG A 20 22.15 -10.18 -3.38
N GLN A 21 20.85 -10.22 -3.67
CA GLN A 21 20.32 -10.75 -4.92
C GLN A 21 20.70 -9.89 -6.12
N VAL A 22 20.68 -8.56 -6.00
CA VAL A 22 21.06 -7.63 -7.08
C VAL A 22 22.48 -7.89 -7.61
N GLN A 23 23.40 -8.34 -6.75
CA GLN A 23 24.77 -8.68 -7.17
C GLN A 23 24.87 -10.02 -7.93
N ASN A 24 23.96 -10.96 -7.67
CA ASN A 24 24.01 -12.30 -8.24
C ASN A 24 23.07 -12.48 -9.44
N SER A 25 21.82 -12.02 -9.29
CA SER A 25 20.73 -12.18 -10.25
C SER A 25 19.67 -11.09 -10.08
N ILE A 26 19.58 -10.20 -11.07
CA ILE A 26 18.51 -9.18 -11.13
C ILE A 26 17.12 -9.83 -11.20
N GLU A 27 17.01 -11.03 -11.76
CA GLU A 27 15.75 -11.76 -11.82
C GLU A 27 15.27 -12.20 -10.43
N ASP A 28 16.18 -12.65 -9.56
CA ASP A 28 15.84 -13.04 -8.19
C ASP A 28 15.44 -11.81 -7.36
N ALA A 29 16.19 -10.71 -7.50
CA ALA A 29 15.85 -9.43 -6.88
C ALA A 29 14.46 -8.93 -7.34
N ARG A 30 14.14 -9.09 -8.62
CA ARG A 30 12.82 -8.74 -9.20
C ARG A 30 11.71 -9.60 -8.64
N ARG A 31 11.92 -10.91 -8.49
CA ARG A 31 10.92 -11.82 -7.89
C ARG A 31 10.64 -11.44 -6.44
N THR A 32 11.68 -11.20 -5.65
CA THR A 32 11.54 -10.73 -4.27
C THR A 32 10.79 -9.40 -4.22
N PHE A 33 11.19 -8.43 -5.05
CA PHE A 33 10.52 -7.13 -5.13
C PHE A 33 9.03 -7.26 -5.46
N ARG A 34 8.66 -8.03 -6.50
CA ARG A 34 7.26 -8.25 -6.88
C ARG A 34 6.48 -8.84 -5.72
N MET A 35 7.01 -9.87 -5.08
CA MET A 35 6.37 -10.50 -3.92
C MET A 35 6.15 -9.50 -2.78
N SER A 36 7.18 -8.72 -2.46
CA SER A 36 7.13 -7.70 -1.42
C SER A 36 6.11 -6.60 -1.70
N ALA A 37 6.13 -6.03 -2.91
CA ALA A 37 5.15 -5.03 -3.34
C ALA A 37 3.72 -5.58 -3.29
N LYS A 38 3.52 -6.82 -3.72
CA LYS A 38 2.21 -7.48 -3.66
C LYS A 38 1.72 -7.66 -2.23
N LEU A 39 2.55 -8.18 -1.33
CA LEU A 39 2.22 -8.39 0.08
C LEU A 39 1.86 -7.07 0.77
N LEU A 40 2.61 -6.00 0.52
CA LEU A 40 2.29 -4.69 1.06
C LEU A 40 0.95 -4.18 0.56
N MET A 41 0.65 -4.33 -0.74
CA MET A 41 -0.63 -3.91 -1.30
C MET A 41 -1.82 -4.75 -0.81
N LEU A 42 -1.60 -6.03 -0.53
CA LEU A 42 -2.59 -6.92 0.08
C LEU A 42 -2.96 -6.53 1.52
N VAL A 43 -2.14 -5.71 2.17
CA VAL A 43 -2.43 -5.20 3.52
C VAL A 43 -2.87 -3.73 3.47
N ALA A 44 -2.19 -2.90 2.68
CA ALA A 44 -2.45 -1.47 2.61
C ALA A 44 -3.83 -1.13 2.04
N LEU A 45 -4.26 -1.82 0.98
CA LEU A 45 -5.54 -1.57 0.31
C LEU A 45 -6.77 -1.86 1.20
N PRO A 46 -6.93 -3.06 1.80
CA PRO A 46 -8.06 -3.32 2.69
C PRO A 46 -8.00 -2.48 3.97
N LEU A 47 -6.80 -2.13 4.45
CA LEU A 47 -6.63 -1.21 5.57
C LEU A 47 -7.18 0.18 5.23
N ALA A 48 -6.80 0.75 4.10
CA ALA A 48 -7.31 2.04 3.64
C ALA A 48 -8.83 2.03 3.45
N ALA A 49 -9.37 0.96 2.86
CA ALA A 49 -10.81 0.75 2.71
C ALA A 49 -11.54 0.70 4.06
N SER A 50 -11.04 -0.11 5.00
CA SER A 50 -11.66 -0.29 6.32
C SER A 50 -11.64 1.00 7.12
N VAL A 51 -10.51 1.70 7.15
CA VAL A 51 -10.39 3.00 7.83
C VAL A 51 -11.29 4.04 7.21
N THR A 52 -11.46 4.05 5.88
CA THR A 52 -12.38 4.98 5.20
C THR A 52 -13.82 4.82 5.72
N ILE A 53 -14.27 3.57 5.88
CA ILE A 53 -15.62 3.27 6.40
C ILE A 53 -15.72 3.54 7.90
N MET A 54 -14.68 3.23 8.67
CA MET A 54 -14.64 3.44 10.12
C MET A 54 -14.36 4.88 10.54
N ALA A 55 -13.94 5.76 9.63
CA ALA A 55 -13.47 7.10 9.96
C ALA A 55 -14.44 7.92 10.82
N PRO A 56 -15.78 7.93 10.58
CA PRO A 56 -16.71 8.64 11.46
C PRO A 56 -16.66 8.14 12.90
N LEU A 57 -16.67 6.81 13.09
CA LEU A 57 -16.59 6.18 14.41
C LEU A 57 -15.25 6.44 15.09
N MET A 58 -14.14 6.33 14.36
CA MET A 58 -12.80 6.57 14.89
C MET A 58 -12.64 8.02 15.38
N ILE A 59 -13.10 8.98 14.58
CA ILE A 59 -12.99 10.40 14.93
C ILE A 59 -13.96 10.77 16.06
N GLN A 60 -15.18 10.22 16.08
CA GLN A 60 -16.10 10.44 17.19
C GLN A 60 -15.53 9.89 18.50
N LEU A 61 -14.93 8.70 18.49
CA LEU A 61 -14.39 8.06 19.69
C LEU A 61 -13.12 8.75 20.21
N LEU A 62 -12.23 9.18 19.31
CA LEU A 62 -10.90 9.69 19.67
C LEU A 62 -10.83 11.22 19.74
N GLY A 63 -11.51 11.89 18.81
CA GLY A 63 -11.53 13.35 18.71
C GLY A 63 -12.76 13.98 19.38
N GLY A 64 -13.87 13.25 19.46
CA GLY A 64 -15.15 13.77 19.94
C GLY A 64 -15.96 14.45 18.84
N GLU A 65 -17.20 14.82 19.18
CA GLU A 65 -18.17 15.36 18.21
C GLU A 65 -17.75 16.70 17.59
N ALA A 66 -16.91 17.47 18.30
CA ALA A 66 -16.41 18.77 17.82
C ALA A 66 -15.56 18.67 16.53
N PHE A 67 -15.04 17.48 16.22
CA PHE A 67 -14.26 17.24 14.99
C PHE A 67 -15.12 16.69 13.85
N LEU A 68 -16.41 16.42 14.08
CA LEU A 68 -17.32 15.96 13.03
C LEU A 68 -17.93 17.16 12.29
N PRO A 69 -18.08 17.10 10.95
CA PRO A 69 -17.70 16.00 10.06
C PRO A 69 -16.26 16.10 9.52
N HIS A 70 -15.61 17.25 9.68
CA HIS A 70 -14.37 17.58 8.96
C HIS A 70 -13.21 16.62 9.25
N GLY A 71 -13.08 16.14 10.48
CA GLY A 71 -12.03 15.21 10.88
C GLY A 71 -12.13 13.86 10.19
N TYR A 72 -13.34 13.29 10.03
CA TYR A 72 -13.46 12.01 9.34
C TYR A 72 -13.31 12.15 7.83
N ILE A 73 -13.77 13.26 7.24
CA ILE A 73 -13.55 13.54 5.81
C ILE A 73 -12.04 13.64 5.53
N ALA A 74 -11.30 14.35 6.39
CA ALA A 74 -9.84 14.44 6.28
C ALA A 74 -9.17 13.05 6.34
N LEU A 75 -9.60 12.21 7.29
CA LEU A 75 -9.07 10.85 7.46
C LEU A 75 -9.39 9.96 6.24
N GLN A 76 -10.62 10.03 5.73
CA GLN A 76 -11.07 9.29 4.55
C GLN A 76 -10.26 9.63 3.30
N VAL A 77 -9.84 10.89 3.16
CA VAL A 77 -8.97 11.29 2.04
C VAL A 77 -7.55 10.82 2.29
N VAL A 78 -6.93 11.25 3.40
CA VAL A 78 -5.48 11.06 3.59
C VAL A 78 -5.07 9.60 3.71
N ILE A 79 -5.95 8.70 4.17
CA ILE A 79 -5.61 7.28 4.33
C ILE A 79 -5.23 6.61 3.00
N TRP A 80 -5.74 7.12 1.87
CA TRP A 80 -5.40 6.61 0.55
C TRP A 80 -3.96 6.95 0.12
N SER A 81 -3.21 7.76 0.88
CA SER A 81 -1.77 7.91 0.67
C SER A 81 -0.99 6.65 1.10
N ILE A 82 -1.53 5.84 2.01
CA ILE A 82 -0.83 4.68 2.60
C ILE A 82 -0.43 3.62 1.56
N PRO A 83 -1.33 3.14 0.66
CA PRO A 83 -0.93 2.18 -0.37
C PRO A 83 0.21 2.68 -1.25
N PHE A 84 0.19 3.94 -1.66
CA PHE A 84 1.24 4.54 -2.48
C PHE A 84 2.54 4.70 -1.68
N GLY A 85 2.47 5.19 -0.45
CA GLY A 85 3.64 5.36 0.42
C GLY A 85 4.33 4.04 0.76
N TRP A 86 3.58 2.96 0.97
CA TRP A 86 4.15 1.62 1.20
C TRP A 86 4.82 1.09 -0.07
N LEU A 87 4.22 1.34 -1.23
CA LEU A 87 4.82 0.95 -2.50
C LEU A 87 6.09 1.76 -2.83
N ASN A 88 6.08 3.06 -2.51
CA ASN A 88 7.25 3.92 -2.57
C ASN A 88 8.35 3.43 -1.65
N SER A 89 8.00 3.00 -0.44
CA SER A 89 8.97 2.46 0.52
C SER A 89 9.72 1.28 -0.11
N VAL A 90 9.04 0.21 -0.49
CA VAL A 90 9.72 -0.97 -1.06
C VAL A 90 10.50 -0.63 -2.34
N THR A 91 9.96 0.21 -3.21
CA THR A 91 10.63 0.61 -4.46
C THR A 91 11.91 1.40 -4.19
N ASN A 92 11.87 2.32 -3.24
CA ASN A 92 13.01 3.12 -2.84
C ASN A 92 14.16 2.25 -2.31
N TYR A 93 13.87 1.26 -1.48
CA TYR A 93 14.91 0.37 -0.97
C TYR A 93 15.54 -0.49 -2.07
N VAL A 94 14.77 -0.95 -3.06
CA VAL A 94 15.34 -1.63 -4.23
C VAL A 94 16.25 -0.71 -5.04
N LEU A 95 15.85 0.56 -5.23
CA LEU A 95 16.69 1.56 -5.88
C LEU A 95 18.00 1.81 -5.12
N ILE A 96 17.95 1.86 -3.79
CA ILE A 96 19.16 1.96 -2.95
C ILE A 96 20.05 0.72 -3.15
N SER A 97 19.46 -0.49 -3.14
CA SER A 97 20.19 -1.74 -3.41
C SER A 97 20.83 -1.78 -4.82
N LEU A 98 20.28 -1.02 -5.78
CA LEU A 98 20.80 -0.85 -7.14
C LEU A 98 21.80 0.32 -7.27
N GLY A 99 22.23 0.93 -6.15
CA GLY A 99 23.18 2.05 -6.15
C GLY A 99 22.60 3.35 -6.71
N GLN A 100 21.29 3.58 -6.53
CA GLN A 100 20.59 4.80 -6.94
C GLN A 100 20.23 5.69 -5.74
N GLU A 101 21.03 5.72 -4.67
CA GLU A 101 20.75 6.51 -3.47
C GLU A 101 20.69 8.02 -3.74
N ARG A 102 21.50 8.53 -4.68
CA ARG A 102 21.50 9.96 -5.04
C ARG A 102 20.21 10.41 -5.74
N LEU A 103 19.51 9.47 -6.36
CA LEU A 103 18.20 9.73 -6.97
C LEU A 103 17.18 10.07 -5.89
N GLN A 104 17.26 9.41 -4.74
CA GLN A 104 16.31 9.60 -3.64
C GLN A 104 16.26 11.07 -3.24
N THR A 105 17.42 11.71 -3.05
CA THR A 105 17.48 13.14 -2.71
C THR A 105 16.78 14.02 -3.76
N ARG A 106 16.99 13.75 -5.05
CA ARG A 106 16.35 14.51 -6.14
C ARG A 106 14.84 14.29 -6.18
N ALA A 107 14.39 13.04 -6.06
CA ALA A 107 12.98 12.69 -6.02
C ALA A 107 12.27 13.32 -4.81
N PHE A 108 12.91 13.32 -3.64
CA PHE A 108 12.40 13.97 -2.43
C PHE A 108 12.31 15.49 -2.58
N ILE A 109 13.30 16.14 -3.19
CA ILE A 109 13.22 17.58 -3.47
C ILE A 109 12.01 17.88 -4.36
N ILE A 110 11.82 17.12 -5.45
CA ILE A 110 10.66 17.28 -6.34
C ILE A 110 9.36 17.03 -5.57
N GLY A 111 9.29 15.96 -4.78
CA GLY A 111 8.11 15.60 -4.00
C GLY A 111 7.74 16.65 -2.96
N VAL A 112 8.72 17.18 -2.23
CA VAL A 112 8.53 18.25 -1.23
C VAL A 112 8.14 19.56 -1.91
N SER A 113 8.81 19.94 -3.00
CA SER A 113 8.45 21.14 -3.76
C SER A 113 7.01 21.06 -4.28
N PHE A 114 6.63 19.92 -4.86
CA PHE A 114 5.24 19.69 -5.29
C PHE A 114 4.27 19.73 -4.11
N ASN A 115 4.62 19.12 -2.98
CA ASN A 115 3.76 19.10 -1.80
C ASN A 115 3.54 20.53 -1.25
N VAL A 116 4.60 21.33 -1.14
CA VAL A 116 4.52 22.71 -0.66
C VAL A 116 3.72 23.58 -1.63
N VAL A 117 4.03 23.53 -2.92
CA VAL A 117 3.32 24.31 -3.95
C VAL A 117 1.86 23.89 -4.03
N GLY A 118 1.59 22.58 -4.05
CA GLY A 118 0.25 22.01 -4.06
C GLY A 118 -0.56 22.47 -2.85
N ASN A 119 0.02 22.40 -1.65
CA ASN A 119 -0.64 22.89 -0.44
C ASN A 119 -0.91 24.40 -0.51
N LEU A 120 0.03 25.22 -0.98
CA LEU A 120 -0.18 26.67 -1.12
C LEU A 120 -1.33 27.01 -2.09
N ILE A 121 -1.52 26.23 -3.14
CA ILE A 121 -2.59 26.44 -4.14
C ILE A 121 -3.93 25.85 -3.66
N LEU A 122 -3.91 24.66 -3.04
CA LEU A 122 -5.10 23.89 -2.72
C LEU A 122 -5.67 24.23 -1.33
N LEU A 123 -4.86 24.64 -0.35
CA LEU A 123 -5.35 25.03 0.98
C LEU A 123 -6.36 26.18 0.94
N PRO A 124 -6.14 27.29 0.20
CA PRO A 124 -7.09 28.40 0.17
C PRO A 124 -8.46 28.00 -0.37
N ARG A 125 -8.53 27.00 -1.26
CA ARG A 125 -9.76 26.61 -1.97
C ARG A 125 -10.43 25.35 -1.41
N PHE A 126 -9.65 24.40 -0.91
CA PHE A 126 -10.12 23.07 -0.50
C PHE A 126 -9.74 22.72 0.96
N SER A 127 -9.09 23.64 1.69
CA SER A 127 -8.72 23.47 3.09
C SER A 127 -8.03 22.11 3.33
N TYR A 128 -8.42 21.38 4.38
CA TYR A 128 -7.88 20.08 4.77
C TYR A 128 -8.05 18.99 3.71
N VAL A 129 -9.11 19.02 2.88
CA VAL A 129 -9.30 18.08 1.77
C VAL A 129 -8.20 18.30 0.72
N GLY A 130 -7.89 19.57 0.44
CA GLY A 130 -6.80 19.96 -0.45
C GLY A 130 -5.45 19.42 0.01
N ALA A 131 -5.17 19.49 1.31
CA ALA A 131 -3.95 18.94 1.89
C ALA A 131 -3.87 17.40 1.76
N GLY A 132 -4.98 16.70 2.00
CA GLY A 132 -5.07 15.25 1.80
C GLY A 132 -4.81 14.83 0.34
N LEU A 133 -5.46 15.52 -0.62
CA LEU A 133 -5.26 15.27 -2.05
C LEU A 133 -3.83 15.58 -2.51
N THR A 134 -3.25 16.67 -2.03
CA THR A 134 -1.84 17.02 -2.30
C THR A 134 -0.91 15.91 -1.82
N THR A 135 -1.19 15.33 -0.65
CA THR A 135 -0.38 14.24 -0.09
C THR A 135 -0.45 12.99 -0.96
N ILE A 136 -1.65 12.57 -1.38
CA ILE A 136 -1.81 11.43 -2.31
C ILE A 136 -1.07 11.71 -3.62
N ALA A 137 -1.23 12.91 -4.18
CA ALA A 137 -0.59 13.30 -5.43
C ALA A 137 0.95 13.29 -5.32
N SER A 138 1.51 13.76 -4.19
CA SER A 138 2.95 13.66 -3.91
C SER A 138 3.43 12.20 -3.91
N GLU A 139 2.70 11.30 -3.25
CA GLU A 139 3.05 9.88 -3.21
C GLU A 139 2.98 9.24 -4.60
N ILE A 140 1.98 9.59 -5.41
CA ILE A 140 1.87 9.12 -6.80
C ILE A 140 3.03 9.64 -7.64
N ILE A 141 3.40 10.92 -7.50
CA ILE A 141 4.54 11.50 -8.24
C ILE A 141 5.85 10.80 -7.86
N LEU A 142 6.09 10.59 -6.56
CA LEU A 142 7.25 9.83 -6.10
C LEU A 142 7.25 8.42 -6.68
N LEU A 143 6.10 7.75 -6.72
CA LEU A 143 5.98 6.41 -7.29
C LEU A 143 6.29 6.39 -8.77
N LEU A 144 5.82 7.37 -9.53
CA LEU A 144 6.12 7.50 -10.95
C LEU A 144 7.61 7.74 -11.19
N ILE A 145 8.23 8.62 -10.40
CA ILE A 145 9.67 8.90 -10.46
C ILE A 145 10.44 7.62 -10.14
N PHE A 146 10.19 6.99 -8.99
CA PHE A 146 10.89 5.77 -8.60
C PHE A 146 10.69 4.63 -9.61
N ASN A 147 9.47 4.45 -10.11
CA ASN A 147 9.18 3.46 -11.13
C ASN A 147 9.95 3.71 -12.44
N TYR A 148 10.06 4.97 -12.88
CA TYR A 148 10.82 5.33 -14.07
C TYR A 148 12.28 4.84 -13.99
N TYR A 149 12.93 5.06 -12.85
CA TYR A 149 14.31 4.58 -12.62
C TYR A 149 14.37 3.08 -12.35
N LEU A 150 13.36 2.51 -11.70
CA LEU A 150 13.29 1.09 -11.43
C LEU A 150 13.27 0.29 -12.73
N VAL A 151 12.41 0.65 -13.69
CA VAL A 151 12.26 -0.07 -14.96
C VAL A 151 13.54 -0.02 -15.80
N GLN A 152 14.38 1.02 -15.65
CA GLN A 152 15.69 1.09 -16.31
C GLN A 152 16.71 0.09 -15.75
N LYS A 153 16.66 -0.18 -14.44
CA LYS A 153 17.61 -1.07 -13.76
C LYS A 153 17.09 -2.50 -13.59
N MET A 154 15.77 -2.64 -13.54
CA MET A 154 15.04 -3.87 -13.31
C MET A 154 13.79 -3.90 -14.20
N PRO A 155 13.93 -4.18 -15.51
CA PRO A 155 12.80 -4.22 -16.44
C PRO A 155 11.83 -5.37 -16.10
N HIS A 156 10.65 -5.43 -16.72
CA HIS A 156 9.69 -6.55 -16.58
C HIS A 156 9.06 -6.76 -15.18
N VAL A 157 8.82 -5.69 -14.42
CA VAL A 157 8.07 -5.78 -13.15
C VAL A 157 6.59 -6.16 -13.36
N GLU A 158 6.01 -5.87 -14.54
CA GLU A 158 4.60 -6.19 -14.89
C GLU A 158 3.58 -5.70 -13.84
N TRP A 159 3.61 -4.40 -13.51
CA TRP A 159 2.75 -3.78 -12.48
C TRP A 159 1.26 -4.12 -12.57
N VAL A 160 0.71 -4.15 -13.78
CA VAL A 160 -0.72 -4.48 -13.99
C VAL A 160 -1.01 -5.89 -13.50
N LYS A 161 -0.19 -6.87 -13.90
CA LYS A 161 -0.33 -8.28 -13.49
C LYS A 161 -0.16 -8.45 -11.97
N LEU A 162 0.69 -7.61 -11.38
CA LEU A 162 0.94 -7.60 -9.94
C LEU A 162 -0.25 -7.08 -9.12
N LEU A 163 -0.85 -5.98 -9.58
CA LEU A 163 -1.79 -5.18 -8.78
C LEU A 163 -3.27 -5.42 -9.10
N TRP A 164 -3.62 -5.96 -10.28
CA TRP A 164 -5.03 -6.09 -10.67
C TRP A 164 -5.84 -6.96 -9.70
N ARG A 165 -5.27 -8.06 -9.17
CA ARG A 165 -6.00 -8.93 -8.22
C ARG A 165 -6.22 -8.25 -6.87
N PRO A 166 -5.18 -7.72 -6.18
CA PRO A 166 -5.39 -6.95 -4.94
C PRO A 166 -6.40 -5.80 -5.11
N VAL A 167 -6.29 -5.03 -6.20
CA VAL A 167 -7.18 -3.90 -6.48
C VAL A 167 -8.61 -4.38 -6.74
N ALA A 168 -8.81 -5.44 -7.52
CA ALA A 168 -10.14 -6.00 -7.78
C ALA A 168 -10.83 -6.50 -6.50
N VAL A 169 -10.13 -7.25 -5.64
CA VAL A 169 -10.70 -7.73 -4.37
C VAL A 169 -11.05 -6.57 -3.45
N THR A 170 -10.17 -5.57 -3.33
CA THR A 170 -10.46 -4.38 -2.52
C THR A 170 -11.62 -3.57 -3.09
N ALA A 171 -11.74 -3.44 -4.42
CA ALA A 171 -12.86 -2.74 -5.04
C ALA A 171 -14.21 -3.43 -4.74
N VAL A 172 -14.25 -4.77 -4.83
CA VAL A 172 -15.45 -5.56 -4.45
C VAL A 172 -15.75 -5.40 -2.95
N MET A 173 -14.73 -5.45 -2.10
CA MET A 173 -14.87 -5.22 -0.66
C MET A 173 -15.47 -3.84 -0.37
N ILE A 174 -14.92 -2.77 -0.96
CA ILE A 174 -15.41 -1.40 -0.79
C ILE A 174 -16.86 -1.29 -1.25
N MET A 175 -17.19 -1.82 -2.43
CA MET A 175 -18.54 -1.79 -2.97
C MET A 175 -19.54 -2.46 -2.01
N ALA A 176 -19.21 -3.66 -1.53
CA ALA A 176 -20.05 -4.37 -0.56
C ALA A 176 -20.21 -3.60 0.76
N MET A 177 -19.11 -3.04 1.28
CA MET A 177 -19.15 -2.25 2.50
C MET A 177 -20.00 -0.99 2.35
N LEU A 178 -19.88 -0.24 1.26
CA LEU A 178 -20.67 0.97 1.01
C LEU A 178 -22.18 0.67 0.94
N LEU A 179 -22.57 -0.44 0.32
CA LEU A 179 -23.98 -0.87 0.27
C LEU A 179 -24.48 -1.26 1.67
N LEU A 180 -23.68 -1.97 2.45
CA LEU A 180 -24.05 -2.43 3.79
C LEU A 180 -24.01 -1.34 4.85
N THR A 181 -23.20 -0.29 4.67
CA THR A 181 -23.19 0.86 5.60
C THR A 181 -24.53 1.58 5.67
N GLN A 182 -25.38 1.47 4.64
CA GLN A 182 -26.75 1.98 4.65
C GLN A 182 -27.65 1.24 5.65
N LEU A 183 -27.30 0.00 6.00
CA LEU A 183 -28.03 -0.83 6.96
C LEU A 183 -27.39 -0.75 8.36
N ASN A 184 -26.09 -1.07 8.44
CA ASN A 184 -25.36 -1.08 9.70
C ASN A 184 -23.84 -1.09 9.45
N VAL A 185 -23.10 -0.17 10.08
CA VAL A 185 -21.64 -0.08 9.94
C VAL A 185 -20.92 -1.35 10.41
N TRP A 186 -21.40 -2.00 11.48
CA TRP A 186 -20.80 -3.23 12.00
C TRP A 186 -20.97 -4.39 11.04
N LEU A 187 -22.13 -4.48 10.38
CA LEU A 187 -22.38 -5.48 9.34
C LEU A 187 -21.43 -5.28 8.15
N ALA A 188 -21.25 -4.03 7.71
CA ALA A 188 -20.30 -3.70 6.65
C ALA A 188 -18.87 -4.14 7.02
N LEU A 189 -18.43 -3.92 8.26
CA LEU A 189 -17.09 -4.33 8.71
C LEU A 189 -16.92 -5.84 8.77
N ILE A 190 -17.89 -6.57 9.32
CA ILE A 190 -17.85 -8.04 9.39
C ILE A 190 -17.81 -8.64 7.99
N VAL A 191 -18.66 -8.15 7.08
CA VAL A 191 -18.70 -8.63 5.70
C VAL A 191 -17.43 -8.24 4.95
N GLY A 192 -16.90 -7.04 5.13
CA GLY A 192 -15.63 -6.62 4.54
C GLY A 192 -14.45 -7.52 4.98
N LEU A 193 -14.38 -7.82 6.29
CA LEU A 193 -13.36 -8.71 6.86
C LEU A 193 -13.47 -10.15 6.34
N ALA A 194 -14.69 -10.63 6.05
CA ALA A 194 -14.90 -11.95 5.46
C ALA A 194 -14.64 -11.98 3.95
N LEU A 195 -15.13 -10.97 3.21
CA LEU A 195 -15.01 -10.90 1.75
C LEU A 195 -13.56 -10.80 1.29
N TYR A 196 -12.72 -10.08 2.02
CA TYR A 196 -11.34 -9.89 1.62
C TYR A 196 -10.57 -11.22 1.52
N PRO A 197 -10.41 -12.03 2.59
CA PRO A 197 -9.73 -13.32 2.50
C PRO A 197 -10.42 -14.30 1.55
N SER A 198 -11.76 -14.31 1.47
CA SER A 198 -12.49 -15.14 0.51
C SER A 198 -12.19 -14.75 -0.95
N GLY A 199 -12.11 -13.45 -1.26
CA GLY A 199 -11.76 -12.95 -2.58
C GLY A 199 -10.31 -13.24 -2.95
N LEU A 200 -9.38 -13.15 -1.97
CA LEU A 200 -7.99 -13.55 -2.17
C LEU A 200 -7.85 -15.04 -2.51
N TRP A 201 -8.64 -15.88 -1.83
CA TRP A 201 -8.69 -17.32 -2.09
C TRP A 201 -9.26 -17.62 -3.48
N LEU A 202 -10.40 -17.01 -3.83
CA LEU A 202 -11.09 -17.23 -5.11
C LEU A 202 -10.25 -16.79 -6.31
N LEU A 203 -9.60 -15.63 -6.24
CA LEU A 203 -8.76 -15.11 -7.32
C LEU A 203 -7.37 -15.78 -7.38
N HIS A 204 -7.12 -16.80 -6.55
CA HIS A 204 -5.83 -17.49 -6.45
C HIS A 204 -4.68 -16.50 -6.41
N VAL A 205 -4.81 -15.50 -5.52
CA VAL A 205 -3.94 -14.32 -5.54
C VAL A 205 -2.48 -14.73 -5.50
N PHE A 206 -2.12 -15.72 -4.68
CA PHE A 206 -0.78 -16.30 -4.65
C PHE A 206 -0.60 -17.35 -5.76
N GLY A 207 0.24 -17.05 -6.74
CA GLY A 207 0.67 -18.02 -7.76
C GLY A 207 1.66 -19.05 -7.20
N GLU A 208 1.95 -20.12 -7.95
CA GLU A 208 2.80 -21.23 -7.48
C GLU A 208 4.18 -20.80 -6.96
N GLU A 209 4.78 -19.79 -7.59
CA GLU A 209 6.09 -19.27 -7.22
C GLU A 209 6.05 -18.53 -5.87
N GLU A 210 5.02 -17.73 -5.65
CA GLU A 210 4.81 -16.97 -4.41
C GLU A 210 4.49 -17.92 -3.25
N GLN A 211 3.74 -18.99 -3.54
CA GLN A 211 3.48 -20.06 -2.59
C GLN A 211 4.77 -20.79 -2.18
N ARG A 212 5.70 -21.08 -3.11
CA ARG A 212 7.00 -21.68 -2.76
C ARG A 212 7.84 -20.77 -1.86
N ILE A 213 7.89 -19.48 -2.16
CA ILE A 213 8.63 -18.50 -1.35
C ILE A 213 8.01 -18.40 0.06
N LEU A 214 6.68 -18.31 0.17
CA LEU A 214 5.99 -18.30 1.47
C LEU A 214 6.22 -19.60 2.26
N ARG A 215 6.22 -20.76 1.60
CA ARG A 215 6.54 -22.05 2.24
C ARG A 215 7.95 -22.07 2.83
N SER A 216 8.91 -21.41 2.19
CA SER A 216 10.29 -21.33 2.71
C SER A 216 10.46 -20.39 3.90
N LEU A 217 9.50 -19.47 4.12
CA LEU A 217 9.54 -18.46 5.18
C LEU A 217 8.60 -18.76 6.35
N LEU A 218 7.57 -19.60 6.15
CA LEU A 218 6.58 -19.95 7.17
C LEU A 218 6.92 -21.29 7.85
N PRO A 219 6.75 -21.42 9.18
CA PRO A 219 6.81 -22.71 9.86
C PRO A 219 5.80 -23.71 9.27
N GLU A 220 6.19 -24.98 9.07
CA GLU A 220 5.39 -26.01 8.39
C GLU A 220 3.92 -26.06 8.85
N LYS A 221 3.67 -25.87 10.15
CA LYS A 221 2.33 -25.90 10.76
C LYS A 221 1.34 -24.89 10.15
N ILE A 222 1.83 -23.75 9.64
CA ILE A 222 0.99 -22.71 9.01
C ILE A 222 0.81 -23.00 7.52
N ALA A 223 1.85 -23.50 6.85
CA ALA A 223 1.81 -23.86 5.43
C ALA A 223 0.76 -24.97 5.15
N THR A 224 0.67 -25.97 6.03
CA THR A 224 -0.33 -27.05 5.91
C THR A 224 -1.76 -26.53 6.16
N ARG A 225 -1.96 -25.57 7.08
CA ARG A 225 -3.28 -24.99 7.37
C ARG A 225 -3.82 -24.12 6.25
N LEU A 226 -2.96 -23.44 5.51
CA LEU A 226 -3.33 -22.64 4.34
C LEU A 226 -3.49 -23.48 3.06
N ARG A 227 -3.42 -24.82 3.15
CA ARG A 227 -3.44 -25.76 2.02
C ARG A 227 -2.53 -25.30 0.87
N LEU A 228 -1.34 -24.83 1.26
CA LEU A 228 -0.20 -24.74 0.38
C LEU A 228 0.48 -26.13 0.33
N ALA A 229 -0.31 -27.19 0.19
CA ALA A 229 0.13 -28.58 0.13
C ALA A 229 -0.48 -29.21 -1.12
#